data_AF-A0A2N6AN85-F1
#
_entry.id   AF-A0A2N6AN85-F1
#
_cell.length_a   1.000
_cell.length_b   1.000
_cell.length_c   1.000
_cell.angle_alpha   90.00
_cell.angle_beta   90.00
_cell.angle_gamma   90.00
#
_symmetry.space_group_name_H-M   'P 1'
#
loop_
_entity.id
_entity.type
_entity.pdbx_description
1 polymer ?
#
loop_
_entity_poly.entity_id
_entity_poly.type
_entity_poly.pdbx_seq_one_letter_code
_entity_poly.pdbx_strand_id
1 'polypeptide(L)'
;MFMMKSIGTPLLIILIALLFTSCESGEPSSPQTPEVNGAWLLLDYEDEDINVYERVDALEGDRSGFYFGPAGELLYRNSGWCGTPPLTFWNTEGTWSIEASGTLLLSFSQAEWPPDMRLEIVSLSSIELRCRITSVQ
;
A
#
# COMPACT_ATOMS: atom_id res chain seq x y z
N MET A 1 27.98 -66.99 6.43
CA MET A 1 28.12 -65.99 7.51
C MET A 1 27.79 -64.62 6.93
N PHE A 2 26.74 -64.01 7.47
CA PHE A 2 26.30 -62.61 7.38
C PHE A 2 26.14 -61.88 6.03
N MET A 3 24.87 -61.72 5.64
CA MET A 3 24.33 -60.54 4.97
C MET A 3 24.73 -59.25 5.69
N MET A 4 24.92 -58.17 4.94
CA MET A 4 24.41 -56.84 5.29
C MET A 4 24.40 -55.95 4.04
N LYS A 5 23.20 -55.71 3.49
CA LYS A 5 22.92 -54.62 2.56
C LYS A 5 23.06 -53.31 3.35
N SER A 6 24.10 -52.51 3.07
CA SER A 6 24.22 -51.16 3.62
C SER A 6 23.26 -50.24 2.86
N ILE A 7 22.01 -50.18 3.34
CA ILE A 7 21.02 -49.18 2.97
C ILE A 7 21.42 -47.91 3.70
N GLY A 8 22.24 -47.09 3.05
CA GLY A 8 22.88 -45.94 3.67
C GLY A 8 22.73 -44.65 2.90
N THR A 9 21.77 -44.51 1.98
CA THR A 9 21.64 -43.23 1.23
C THR A 9 20.30 -42.94 0.50
N PRO A 10 19.10 -43.25 1.05
CA PRO A 10 17.90 -42.57 0.54
C PRO A 10 17.36 -41.49 1.50
N LEU A 11 17.73 -41.52 2.79
CA LEU A 11 17.13 -40.66 3.81
C LEU A 11 17.61 -39.20 3.76
N LEU A 12 18.86 -38.97 3.34
CA LEU A 12 19.46 -37.63 3.31
C LEU A 12 18.91 -36.76 2.15
N ILE A 13 18.50 -37.39 1.05
CA ILE A 13 17.97 -36.70 -0.14
C ILE A 13 16.55 -36.17 0.12
N ILE A 14 15.76 -36.88 0.93
CA ILE A 14 14.40 -36.47 1.32
C ILE A 14 14.42 -35.23 2.23
N LEU A 15 15.45 -35.08 3.07
CA LEU A 15 15.57 -33.94 3.99
C LEU A 15 15.92 -32.62 3.26
N ILE A 16 16.64 -32.68 2.14
CA ILE A 16 17.02 -31.51 1.34
C ILE A 16 15.87 -31.00 0.46
N ALA A 17 14.94 -31.87 0.06
CA ALA A 17 13.78 -31.49 -0.75
C ALA A 17 12.75 -30.63 0.02
N LEU A 18 12.75 -30.67 1.35
CA LEU A 18 11.84 -29.91 2.22
C LEU A 18 12.29 -28.46 2.46
N LEU A 19 13.49 -28.07 2.01
CA LEU A 19 14.02 -26.71 2.21
C LEU A 19 13.67 -25.73 1.06
N PHE A 20 12.99 -26.18 0.01
CA PHE A 20 12.64 -25.34 -1.15
C PHE A 20 11.20 -24.82 -1.16
N THR A 21 10.39 -25.09 -0.12
CA THR A 21 9.03 -24.55 -0.01
C THR A 21 8.98 -23.37 0.95
N SER A 22 9.58 -22.25 0.57
CA SER A 22 9.17 -20.97 1.13
C SER A 22 9.43 -19.86 0.11
N CYS A 23 8.49 -19.75 -0.81
CA CYS A 23 8.14 -18.47 -1.39
C CYS A 23 6.63 -18.57 -1.65
N GLU A 24 5.87 -18.30 -0.59
CA GLU A 24 4.49 -17.88 -0.78
C GLU A 24 4.57 -16.51 -1.44
N SER A 25 4.46 -16.49 -2.77
CA SER A 25 4.06 -15.28 -3.46
C SER A 25 2.65 -14.99 -2.97
N GLY A 26 2.53 -14.13 -1.97
CA GLY A 26 1.24 -13.67 -1.47
C GLY A 26 0.41 -13.28 -2.67
N GLU A 27 -0.68 -14.01 -2.87
CA GLU A 27 -1.69 -13.61 -3.85
C GLU A 27 -2.10 -12.17 -3.46
N PRO A 28 -2.23 -11.23 -4.41
CA PRO A 28 -2.74 -9.91 -4.06
C PRO A 28 -4.15 -10.12 -3.54
N SER A 29 -4.29 -10.14 -2.22
CA SER A 29 -5.55 -10.26 -1.52
C SER A 29 -6.40 -9.10 -2.02
N SER A 30 -7.54 -9.43 -2.63
CA SER A 30 -8.57 -8.47 -2.97
C SER A 30 -8.74 -7.49 -1.81
N PRO A 31 -8.61 -6.17 -2.02
CA PRO A 31 -8.53 -5.22 -0.93
C PRO A 31 -9.84 -5.28 -0.14
N GLN A 32 -9.79 -5.92 1.02
CA GLN A 32 -10.89 -5.84 1.96
C GLN A 32 -10.89 -4.42 2.50
N THR A 33 -12.00 -3.72 2.29
CA THR A 33 -12.26 -2.33 2.71
C THR A 33 -11.77 -1.93 4.10
N PRO A 34 -11.73 -2.80 5.15
CA PRO A 34 -11.24 -2.39 6.47
C PRO A 34 -9.74 -2.12 6.53
N GLU A 35 -8.94 -2.73 5.64
CA GLU A 35 -7.48 -2.74 5.77
C GLU A 35 -6.83 -1.40 5.36
N VAL A 36 -7.50 -0.64 4.49
CA VAL A 36 -6.98 0.67 4.05
C VAL A 36 -7.29 1.80 5.05
N ASN A 37 -8.25 1.61 5.95
CA ASN A 37 -8.67 2.63 6.92
C ASN A 37 -7.49 3.09 7.79
N GLY A 38 -7.35 4.39 8.03
CA GLY A 38 -6.28 4.99 8.84
C GLY A 38 -5.46 6.02 8.07
N ALA A 39 -4.41 6.54 8.72
CA ALA A 39 -3.53 7.55 8.16
C ALA A 39 -2.29 6.94 7.50
N TRP A 40 -1.91 7.54 6.38
CA TRP A 40 -0.84 7.09 5.49
C TRP A 40 -0.01 8.29 5.06
N LEU A 41 1.26 8.35 5.43
CA LEU A 41 2.18 9.40 4.98
C LEU A 41 3.05 8.90 3.84
N LEU A 42 3.22 9.74 2.82
CA LEU A 42 4.10 9.46 1.70
C LEU A 42 5.52 9.26 2.24
N LEU A 43 6.07 8.08 1.99
CA LEU A 43 7.40 7.68 2.38
C LEU A 43 8.39 7.86 1.23
N ASP A 44 8.03 7.37 0.04
CA ASP A 44 8.92 7.35 -1.12
C ASP A 44 8.16 7.25 -2.45
N TYR A 45 8.89 7.42 -3.54
CA TYR A 45 8.47 7.13 -4.90
C TYR A 45 9.30 5.97 -5.44
N GLU A 46 8.68 4.80 -5.58
CA GLU A 46 9.27 3.61 -6.21
C GLU A 46 8.92 3.61 -7.70
N ASP A 47 9.87 3.21 -8.55
CA ASP A 47 9.73 3.31 -10.01
C ASP A 47 9.32 4.74 -10.48
N GLU A 48 8.90 4.91 -11.74
CA GLU A 48 8.43 6.23 -12.22
C GLU A 48 7.01 6.57 -11.71
N ASP A 49 6.25 5.58 -11.23
CA ASP A 49 4.79 5.69 -11.10
C ASP A 49 4.18 5.16 -9.77
N ILE A 50 4.98 4.58 -8.86
CA ILE A 50 4.48 3.96 -7.62
C ILE A 50 4.78 4.88 -6.43
N ASN A 51 3.72 5.25 -5.71
CA ASN A 51 3.84 5.99 -4.46
C ASN A 51 3.81 5.00 -3.29
N VAL A 52 4.76 5.11 -2.38
CA VAL A 52 4.84 4.29 -1.17
C VAL A 52 4.44 5.12 0.02
N TYR A 53 3.49 4.62 0.80
CA TYR A 53 3.02 5.25 2.02
C TYR A 53 3.29 4.35 3.22
N GLU A 54 3.69 4.94 4.33
CA GLU A 54 3.76 4.28 5.62
C GLU A 54 2.52 4.58 6.46
N ARG A 55 2.07 3.59 7.24
CA ARG A 55 0.99 3.79 8.19
C ARG A 55 1.46 4.62 9.38
N VAL A 56 0.64 5.58 9.79
CA VAL A 56 0.89 6.45 10.94
C VAL A 56 -0.37 6.64 11.79
N ASP A 57 -0.20 7.13 13.01
CA ASP A 57 -1.32 7.42 13.92
C ASP A 57 -2.08 8.71 13.51
N ALA A 58 -1.39 9.67 12.89
CA ALA A 58 -1.97 10.95 12.47
C ALA A 58 -1.19 11.58 11.29
N LEU A 59 -1.89 12.39 10.48
CA LEU A 59 -1.30 13.15 9.37
C LEU A 59 -0.56 14.40 9.88
N GLU A 60 0.66 14.22 10.38
CA GLU A 60 1.51 15.28 10.93
C GLU A 60 2.82 15.47 10.14
N GLY A 61 3.49 16.60 10.38
CA GLY A 61 4.78 16.92 9.78
C GLY A 61 4.72 17.44 8.34
N ASP A 62 5.87 17.42 7.67
CA ASP A 62 6.09 18.09 6.38
C ASP A 62 6.02 17.11 5.20
N ARG A 63 5.03 16.22 5.21
CA ARG A 63 4.81 15.21 4.17
C ARG A 63 3.36 15.13 3.75
N SER A 64 3.15 14.81 2.48
CA SER A 64 1.83 14.54 1.94
C SER A 64 1.30 13.20 2.42
N GLY A 65 0.00 13.01 2.42
CA GLY A 65 -0.59 11.75 2.87
C GLY A 65 -2.11 11.75 2.87
N PHE A 66 -2.68 10.59 3.14
CA PHE A 66 -4.12 10.37 3.15
C PHE A 66 -4.58 9.79 4.49
N TYR A 67 -5.77 10.18 4.92
CA TYR A 67 -6.51 9.47 5.95
C TYR A 67 -7.80 8.94 5.34
N PHE A 68 -8.00 7.63 5.46
CA PHE A 68 -9.20 6.94 5.02
C PHE A 68 -10.04 6.56 6.24
N GLY A 69 -11.16 7.27 6.44
CA GLY A 69 -12.11 7.04 7.51
C GLY A 69 -13.04 5.86 7.21
N PRO A 70 -13.46 5.10 8.24
CA PRO A 70 -14.26 3.89 8.06
C PRO A 70 -15.68 4.14 7.52
N ALA A 71 -16.18 5.38 7.55
CA ALA A 71 -17.47 5.73 6.96
C ALA A 71 -17.31 6.47 5.60
N GLY A 72 -16.13 6.39 5.00
CA GLY A 72 -15.83 7.00 3.69
C GLY A 72 -15.29 8.43 3.79
N GLU A 73 -14.92 8.90 4.98
CA GLU A 73 -14.31 10.23 5.15
C GLU A 73 -12.88 10.24 4.60
N LEU A 74 -12.51 11.26 3.84
CA LEU A 74 -11.15 11.44 3.32
C LEU A 74 -10.56 12.73 3.87
N LEU A 75 -9.32 12.65 4.37
CA LEU A 75 -8.46 13.83 4.50
C LEU A 75 -7.23 13.63 3.63
N TYR A 76 -6.93 14.61 2.79
CA TYR A 76 -5.70 14.63 2.01
C TYR A 76 -4.82 15.77 2.47
N ARG A 77 -3.64 15.43 2.99
CA ARG A 77 -2.60 16.37 3.38
C ARG A 77 -1.64 16.58 2.23
N ASN A 78 -1.39 17.83 1.85
CA ASN A 78 -0.41 18.17 0.82
C ASN A 78 0.09 19.62 0.95
N SER A 79 1.09 19.97 0.14
CA SER A 79 1.69 21.31 0.09
C SER A 79 1.45 22.06 -1.23
N GLY A 80 0.64 21.51 -2.14
CA GLY A 80 0.50 22.07 -3.49
C GLY A 80 1.73 21.92 -4.38
N TRP A 81 1.66 22.57 -5.54
CA TRP A 81 2.65 22.43 -6.62
C TRP A 81 3.76 23.48 -6.59
N CYS A 82 3.65 24.56 -5.80
CA CYS A 82 4.57 25.69 -5.95
C CYS A 82 4.98 26.32 -4.62
N GLY A 83 6.13 25.88 -4.09
CA GLY A 83 6.78 26.55 -2.98
C GLY A 83 8.31 26.38 -3.04
N THR A 84 9.03 27.48 -2.86
CA THR A 84 10.41 27.42 -2.33
C THR A 84 10.29 27.15 -0.83
N PRO A 85 11.07 26.22 -0.25
CA PRO A 85 11.00 25.95 1.18
C PRO A 85 11.00 27.22 2.04
N PRO A 86 10.24 27.26 3.16
CA PRO A 86 9.49 26.14 3.73
C PRO A 86 8.16 25.88 3.00
N LEU A 87 7.87 24.59 2.76
CA LEU A 87 6.57 24.15 2.25
C LEU A 87 5.54 24.24 3.38
N THR A 88 4.38 24.84 3.11
CA THR A 88 3.25 24.83 4.05
C THR A 88 2.33 23.68 3.66
N PHE A 89 1.98 22.83 4.63
CA PHE A 89 1.06 21.72 4.41
C PHE A 89 -0.32 22.02 5.00
N TRP A 90 -1.37 21.66 4.27
CA TRP A 90 -2.75 21.77 4.70
C TRP A 90 -3.51 20.49 4.41
N ASN A 91 -4.69 20.36 5.00
CA ASN A 91 -5.56 19.22 4.81
C ASN A 91 -6.78 19.66 3.99
N THR A 92 -7.13 18.87 2.98
CA THR A 92 -8.35 19.01 2.21
C THR A 92 -9.28 17.84 2.53
N GLU A 93 -10.53 18.16 2.89
CA GLU A 93 -11.56 17.18 3.18
C GLU A 93 -12.22 16.65 1.90
N GLY A 94 -12.68 15.41 1.96
CA GLY A 94 -13.39 14.77 0.87
C GLY A 94 -14.06 13.49 1.31
N THR A 95 -14.37 12.66 0.32
CA THR A 95 -14.87 11.31 0.52
C THR A 95 -14.07 10.31 -0.29
N TRP A 96 -14.02 9.06 0.17
CA TRP A 96 -13.46 7.97 -0.60
C TRP A 96 -14.41 6.78 -0.71
N SER A 97 -14.23 5.99 -1.76
CA SER A 97 -14.88 4.70 -1.94
C SER A 97 -13.94 3.74 -2.65
N ILE A 98 -14.27 2.45 -2.68
CA ILE A 98 -13.50 1.45 -3.44
C ILE A 98 -14.38 0.81 -4.52
N GLU A 99 -13.83 0.69 -5.72
CA GLU A 99 -14.45 -0.09 -6.78
C GLU A 99 -14.19 -1.59 -6.59
N ALA A 100 -14.99 -2.44 -7.27
CA ALA A 100 -14.78 -3.89 -7.26
C ALA A 100 -13.40 -4.31 -7.81
N SER A 101 -12.75 -3.45 -8.60
CA SER A 101 -11.37 -3.60 -9.10
C SER A 101 -10.30 -3.43 -8.03
N GLY A 102 -10.65 -2.90 -6.85
CA GLY A 102 -9.70 -2.51 -5.81
C GLY A 102 -9.09 -1.11 -6.00
N THR A 103 -9.61 -0.32 -6.95
CA THR A 103 -9.24 1.09 -7.10
C THR A 103 -10.00 1.95 -6.11
N LEU A 104 -9.28 2.80 -5.36
CA LEU A 104 -9.89 3.82 -4.51
C LEU A 104 -10.27 5.03 -5.36
N LEU A 105 -11.49 5.53 -5.17
CA LEU A 105 -11.99 6.76 -5.77
C LEU A 105 -11.99 7.84 -4.71
N LEU A 106 -11.29 8.94 -4.95
CA LEU A 106 -11.13 10.05 -4.03
C LEU A 106 -11.82 11.27 -4.64
N SER A 107 -12.81 11.80 -3.93
CA SER A 107 -13.52 13.02 -4.31
C SER A 107 -13.30 14.11 -3.28
N PHE A 108 -12.95 15.31 -3.74
CA PHE A 108 -12.63 16.44 -2.85
C PHE A 108 -13.78 17.43 -2.76
N SER A 109 -13.95 18.00 -1.56
CA SER A 109 -15.03 18.97 -1.29
C SER A 109 -14.79 20.34 -1.93
N GLN A 110 -13.54 20.66 -2.31
CA GLN A 110 -13.18 21.93 -2.93
C GLN A 110 -13.33 21.88 -4.45
N ALA A 111 -13.82 22.97 -5.05
CA ALA A 111 -14.17 23.01 -6.46
C ALA A 111 -12.97 23.18 -7.42
N GLU A 112 -11.83 23.65 -6.92
CA GLU A 112 -10.71 24.07 -7.77
C GLU A 112 -9.50 23.15 -7.67
N TRP A 113 -9.12 22.76 -6.46
CA TRP A 113 -7.95 21.93 -6.24
C TRP A 113 -7.97 21.30 -4.84
N PRO A 114 -7.57 20.02 -4.68
CA PRO A 114 -7.06 19.11 -5.70
C PRO A 114 -8.19 18.50 -6.56
N PRO A 115 -7.88 18.07 -7.81
CA PRO A 115 -8.85 17.32 -8.61
C PRO A 115 -9.14 15.96 -7.98
N ASP A 116 -10.27 15.38 -8.35
CA ASP A 116 -10.59 14.01 -8.00
C ASP A 116 -9.52 13.03 -8.52
N MET A 117 -9.25 11.99 -7.73
CA MET A 117 -8.15 11.06 -7.99
C MET A 117 -8.61 9.61 -7.93
N ARG A 118 -7.86 8.76 -8.61
CA ARG A 118 -7.97 7.30 -8.53
C ARG A 118 -6.66 6.76 -8.00
N LEU A 119 -6.72 5.95 -6.96
CA LEU A 119 -5.58 5.25 -6.39
C LEU A 119 -5.72 3.76 -6.71
N GLU A 120 -4.90 3.27 -7.63
CA GLU A 120 -4.78 1.84 -7.92
C GLU A 120 -3.86 1.21 -6.87
N ILE A 121 -4.41 0.36 -6.01
CA ILE A 121 -3.62 -0.35 -4.99
C ILE A 121 -2.75 -1.40 -5.68
N VAL A 122 -1.43 -1.23 -5.57
CA VAL A 122 -0.44 -2.21 -6.03
C VAL A 122 -0.21 -3.29 -4.97
N SER A 123 -0.06 -2.86 -3.71
CA SER A 123 -0.02 -3.76 -2.55
C SER A 123 -0.44 -3.00 -1.30
N LEU A 124 -1.03 -3.72 -0.34
CA LEU A 124 -1.45 -3.20 0.94
C LEU A 124 -1.07 -4.18 2.04
N SER A 125 -0.58 -3.65 3.15
CA SER A 125 -0.34 -4.39 4.39
C SER A 125 -0.71 -3.53 5.60
N SER A 126 -0.56 -4.08 6.80
CA SER A 126 -0.77 -3.32 8.03
C SER A 126 0.15 -2.10 8.22
N ILE A 127 1.27 -1.98 7.50
CA ILE A 127 2.25 -0.88 7.71
C ILE A 127 2.60 -0.11 6.45
N GLU A 128 2.28 -0.65 5.27
CA GLU A 128 2.70 -0.08 3.99
C GLU A 128 1.55 -0.15 2.96
N LEU A 129 1.33 0.95 2.25
CA LEU A 129 0.42 1.07 1.12
C LEU A 129 1.23 1.50 -0.11
N ARG A 130 1.21 0.69 -1.16
CA ARG A 130 1.76 1.04 -2.47
C ARG A 130 0.63 1.29 -3.44
N CYS A 131 0.65 2.43 -4.12
CA CYS A 131 -0.39 2.75 -5.10
C CYS A 131 0.09 3.61 -6.27
N ARG A 132 -0.59 3.47 -7.41
CA ARG A 132 -0.47 4.42 -8.54
C ARG A 132 -1.57 5.45 -8.43
N ILE A 133 -1.23 6.72 -8.63
CA ILE A 133 -2.17 7.83 -8.58
C ILE A 133 -2.45 8.31 -10.00
N THR A 134 -3.73 8.36 -10.35
CA THR A 134 -4.20 8.89 -11.63
C THR A 134 -5.23 9.98 -11.37
N SER A 135 -5.01 11.18 -11.91
CA SER A 135 -6.03 12.25 -11.86
C SER A 135 -7.22 11.88 -12.73
N VAL A 136 -8.43 12.12 -12.24
CA VAL A 136 -9.63 12.13 -13.09
C VAL A 136 -9.65 13.48 -13.80
N GLN A 137 -9.62 13.47 -15.14
CA GLN A 137 -9.76 14.68 -15.98
C GLN A 137 -11.22 15.02 -16.22
#